data_AF-A0A835HN15-F1
#
_entry.id   AF-A0A835HN15-F1
#
_cell.length_a   1.000
_cell.length_b   1.000
_cell.length_c   1.000
_cell.angle_alpha   90.00
_cell.angle_beta   90.00
_cell.angle_gamma   90.00
#
_symmetry.space_group_name_H-M   'P 1'
#
loop_
_entity.id
_entity.type
_entity.pdbx_description
1 polymer ?
#
loop_
_entity_poly.entity_id
_entity_poly.type
_entity_poly.pdbx_seq_one_letter_code
_entity_poly.pdbx_strand_id
1 'polypeptide(L)'
;MRWEGSNRSSSPSLLTETQKIITPKNCQSVEMYFNSEKMAKTIGRLAEKTPEVGGTVSGLLVKKGFTYQIMAPEDLPVFSQLSTANVTQRISVPYSGAFSVIKHRLKQIYESVESSPVGESEGPTLMVHERVTVKQESEKHISILWNSDPISDMISDSIIALILNISREMPKVTIETEKTEEETTKTTEKVVHSLLVSLFGDVKLNEQGKLVITVDGNVALLDRRSGEIESESTGLKDRVGTAFRRIQTAMNPIPLSAS
;
A
#
# COMPACT_ATOMS: atom_id res chain seq x y z
N MET A 1 24.28 2.62 -22.18
CA MET A 1 25.31 2.55 -23.25
C MET A 1 26.38 1.55 -22.82
N ARG A 2 27.01 0.85 -23.77
CA ARG A 2 28.14 -0.06 -23.49
C ARG A 2 29.43 0.78 -23.46
N TRP A 3 30.22 0.66 -22.40
CA TRP A 3 31.47 1.41 -22.27
C TRP A 3 32.61 0.70 -23.00
N GLU A 4 33.17 1.37 -23.99
CA GLU A 4 34.47 1.05 -24.57
C GLU A 4 35.43 2.09 -24.02
N GLY A 5 36.40 1.67 -23.21
CA GLY A 5 37.29 2.58 -22.50
C GLY A 5 38.05 3.53 -23.44
N SER A 6 38.76 4.51 -22.87
CA SER A 6 39.68 5.38 -23.60
C SER A 6 40.94 4.64 -24.06
N ASN A 7 40.77 3.52 -24.76
CA ASN A 7 41.85 2.86 -25.46
C ASN A 7 41.75 3.31 -26.91
N ARG A 8 42.59 4.27 -27.30
CA ARG A 8 42.86 4.51 -28.72
C ARG A 8 43.57 3.28 -29.26
N SER A 9 42.81 2.23 -29.60
CA SER A 9 43.29 1.25 -30.55
C SER A 9 43.28 1.94 -31.90
N SER A 10 44.43 2.50 -32.28
CA SER A 10 44.71 2.92 -33.64
C SER A 10 44.42 1.74 -34.57
N SER A 11 43.27 1.75 -35.24
CA SER A 11 42.94 0.79 -36.27
C SER A 11 43.98 0.90 -37.39
N PRO A 12 44.73 -0.17 -37.71
CA PRO A 12 45.72 -0.14 -38.77
C PRO A 12 44.99 -0.36 -40.11
N SER A 13 44.42 0.69 -40.67
CA SER A 13 43.95 0.66 -42.06
C SER A 13 44.08 2.04 -42.72
N LEU A 14 45.30 2.56 -42.73
CA LEU A 14 45.71 3.57 -43.72
C LEU A 14 46.12 2.84 -45.00
N LEU A 15 45.16 2.17 -45.65
CA LEU A 15 45.32 1.63 -47.00
C LEU A 15 44.59 2.56 -47.97
N THR A 16 45.37 3.49 -48.54
CA THR A 16 45.08 4.26 -49.76
C THR A 16 43.72 4.97 -49.81
N GLU A 17 43.60 6.15 -49.20
CA GLU A 17 42.55 7.09 -49.58
C GLU A 17 42.85 7.67 -50.97
N THR A 18 42.21 7.12 -51.99
CA THR A 18 42.21 7.72 -53.34
C THR A 18 41.42 9.03 -53.28
N GLN A 19 42.10 10.16 -53.55
CA GLN A 19 41.45 11.46 -53.62
C GLN A 19 40.31 11.45 -54.67
N LYS A 20 39.07 11.61 -54.20
CA LYS A 20 37.88 11.62 -55.07
C LYS A 20 37.59 13.05 -55.52
N ILE A 21 38.06 13.42 -56.71
CA ILE A 21 37.79 14.73 -57.33
C ILE A 21 36.44 14.69 -58.05
N ILE A 22 35.54 15.63 -57.75
CA ILE A 22 34.20 15.74 -58.35
C ILE A 22 34.06 17.13 -58.99
N THR A 23 33.68 17.20 -60.27
CA THR A 23 33.45 18.45 -61.02
C THR A 23 31.98 18.60 -61.41
N PRO A 24 31.11 19.07 -60.49
CA PRO A 24 29.68 19.20 -60.77
C PRO A 24 29.41 20.36 -61.73
N LYS A 25 28.38 20.20 -62.56
CA LYS A 25 27.84 21.30 -63.38
C LYS A 25 27.01 22.25 -62.51
N ASN A 26 26.68 23.43 -63.05
CA ASN A 26 25.74 24.35 -62.39
C ASN A 26 24.45 23.61 -62.02
N CYS A 27 23.99 23.84 -60.79
CA CYS A 27 22.80 23.20 -60.22
C CYS A 27 22.88 21.67 -60.05
N GLN A 28 24.08 21.08 -60.06
CA GLN A 28 24.27 19.67 -59.70
C GLN A 28 24.64 19.54 -58.22
N SER A 29 23.77 18.90 -57.44
CA SER A 29 24.01 18.60 -56.03
C SER A 29 25.07 17.51 -55.87
N VAL A 30 25.96 17.69 -54.90
CA VAL A 30 26.96 16.69 -54.51
C VAL A 30 26.66 16.25 -53.09
N GLU A 31 26.37 14.97 -52.91
CA GLU A 31 26.16 14.36 -51.59
C GLU A 31 27.46 13.74 -51.09
N MET A 32 27.80 14.04 -49.84
CA MET A 32 28.93 13.46 -49.13
C MET A 32 28.43 12.83 -47.85
N TYR A 33 28.73 11.56 -47.67
CA TYR A 33 28.33 10.78 -46.50
C TYR A 33 29.49 10.74 -45.52
N PHE A 34 29.26 11.28 -44.32
CA PHE A 34 30.20 11.22 -43.22
C PHE A 34 29.63 10.35 -42.11
N ASN A 35 30.26 9.21 -41.84
CA ASN A 35 29.91 8.41 -40.68
C ASN A 35 30.65 9.00 -39.46
N SER A 36 29.93 9.74 -38.62
CA SER A 36 30.50 10.30 -37.39
C SER A 36 30.17 9.41 -36.21
N GLU A 37 31.19 8.86 -35.55
CA GLU A 37 31.01 8.18 -34.27
C GLU A 37 30.53 9.18 -33.21
N LYS A 38 29.43 8.85 -32.53
CA LYS A 38 28.88 9.68 -31.45
C LYS A 38 29.59 9.33 -30.15
N MET A 39 30.53 10.18 -29.76
CA MET A 39 31.25 10.05 -28.49
C MET A 39 30.55 10.85 -27.39
N ALA A 40 30.27 10.20 -26.25
CA ALA A 40 29.77 10.86 -25.05
C ALA A 40 30.84 10.88 -23.97
N LYS A 41 30.99 12.03 -23.28
CA LYS A 41 31.95 12.20 -22.18
C LYS A 41 31.23 12.00 -20.85
N THR A 42 31.77 11.15 -20.00
CA THR A 42 31.28 10.99 -18.63
C THR A 42 31.77 12.15 -17.76
N ILE A 43 30.89 12.76 -16.96
CA ILE A 43 31.19 13.92 -16.12
C ILE A 43 30.59 13.71 -14.72
N GLY A 44 31.17 14.36 -13.72
CA GLY A 44 30.68 14.35 -12.34
C GLY A 44 31.01 13.05 -11.62
N ARG A 45 30.16 12.64 -10.68
CA ARG A 45 30.37 11.45 -9.85
C ARG A 45 30.41 10.17 -10.67
N LEU A 46 29.68 10.15 -11.78
CA LEU A 46 29.69 9.02 -12.72
C LEU A 46 31.06 8.82 -13.38
N ALA A 47 31.93 9.85 -13.39
CA ALA A 47 33.29 9.76 -13.91
C ALA A 47 34.32 9.30 -12.86
N GLU A 48 33.97 9.26 -11.57
CA GLU A 48 34.90 8.86 -10.49
C GLU A 48 35.28 7.39 -10.59
N LYS A 49 34.31 6.53 -10.95
CA LYS A 49 34.53 5.10 -11.15
C LYS A 49 34.55 4.80 -12.64
N THR A 50 35.72 4.46 -13.16
CA THR A 50 35.85 4.01 -14.55
C THR A 50 35.17 2.64 -14.68
N PRO A 51 34.16 2.48 -15.56
CA PRO A 51 33.52 1.19 -15.74
C PRO A 51 34.47 0.20 -16.42
N GLU A 52 34.33 -1.07 -16.10
CA GLU A 52 35.03 -2.15 -16.80
C GLU A 52 34.55 -2.26 -18.25
N VAL A 53 35.39 -2.80 -19.13
CA VAL A 53 35.06 -2.94 -20.55
C VAL A 53 33.83 -3.85 -20.69
N GLY A 54 32.80 -3.34 -21.36
CA GLY A 54 31.52 -4.04 -21.49
C GLY A 54 30.54 -3.82 -20.32
N GLY A 55 30.93 -3.04 -19.30
CA GLY A 55 30.04 -2.59 -18.25
C GLY A 55 28.94 -1.66 -18.79
N THR A 56 27.77 -1.73 -18.16
CA THR A 56 26.65 -0.85 -18.46
C THR A 56 26.80 0.46 -17.71
N VAL A 57 26.72 1.58 -18.42
CA VAL A 57 26.66 2.91 -17.81
C VAL A 57 25.24 3.46 -17.91
N SER A 58 24.69 3.87 -16.77
CA SER A 58 23.38 4.50 -16.61
C SER A 58 23.55 5.93 -16.10
N GLY A 59 22.85 6.88 -16.72
CA GLY A 59 22.87 8.28 -16.35
C GLY A 59 22.05 9.13 -17.31
N LEU A 60 22.02 10.43 -17.09
CA LEU A 60 21.39 11.40 -17.97
C LEU A 60 22.34 11.75 -19.11
N LEU A 61 21.86 11.63 -20.35
CA LEU A 61 22.58 12.06 -21.55
C LEU A 61 22.17 13.49 -21.91
N VAL A 62 23.07 14.44 -21.73
CA VAL A 62 22.87 15.85 -22.07
C VAL A 62 23.62 16.17 -23.37
N LYS A 63 22.90 16.71 -24.35
CA LYS A 63 23.49 17.18 -25.61
C LYS A 63 23.60 18.70 -25.61
N LYS A 64 24.83 19.21 -25.71
CA LYS A 64 25.11 20.65 -25.89
C LYS A 64 25.81 20.85 -27.24
N GLY A 65 25.04 21.29 -28.24
CA GLY A 65 25.52 21.38 -29.62
C GLY A 65 25.90 20.00 -30.18
N PHE A 66 27.17 19.79 -30.51
CA PHE A 66 27.71 18.51 -31.00
C PHE A 66 28.35 17.64 -29.91
N THR A 67 28.42 18.12 -28.65
CA THR A 67 29.00 17.36 -27.54
C THR A 67 27.92 16.62 -26.77
N TYR A 68 28.14 15.33 -26.54
CA TYR A 68 27.32 14.51 -25.67
C TYR A 68 28.03 14.33 -24.32
N GLN A 69 27.28 14.49 -23.23
CA GLN A 69 27.79 14.33 -21.87
C GLN A 69 26.86 13.39 -21.13
N ILE A 70 27.42 12.41 -20.42
CA ILE A 70 26.67 11.53 -19.54
C ILE A 70 27.03 11.84 -18.09
N MET A 71 26.01 12.06 -17.25
CA MET A 71 26.18 12.49 -15.86
C MET A 71 25.13 11.86 -14.96
N ALA A 72 25.36 11.90 -13.65
CA ALA A 72 24.35 11.53 -12.66
C ALA A 72 23.23 12.60 -12.61
N PRO A 73 21.97 12.24 -12.30
CA PRO A 73 20.87 13.20 -12.18
C PRO A 73 21.16 14.37 -11.23
N GLU A 74 21.90 14.11 -10.15
CA GLU A 74 22.24 15.07 -9.10
C GLU A 74 23.28 16.11 -9.56
N ASP A 75 24.05 15.79 -10.60
CA ASP A 75 25.10 16.63 -11.16
C ASP A 75 24.57 17.54 -12.28
N LEU A 76 23.32 17.34 -12.73
CA LEU A 76 22.68 18.15 -13.75
C LEU A 76 22.70 19.67 -13.47
N PRO A 77 22.35 20.17 -12.26
CA PRO A 77 22.36 21.61 -12.00
C PRO A 77 23.78 22.19 -11.89
N VAL A 78 24.80 21.34 -11.67
CA VAL A 78 26.20 21.77 -11.53
C VAL A 78 26.87 21.93 -12.90
N PHE A 79 26.63 20.98 -13.81
CA PHE A 79 27.32 20.92 -15.11
C PHE A 79 26.47 21.39 -16.29
N SER A 80 25.22 21.78 -16.06
CA SER A 80 24.33 22.34 -17.07
C SER A 80 23.70 23.65 -16.61
N GLN A 81 23.11 24.39 -17.55
CA GLN A 81 22.32 25.60 -17.25
C GLN A 81 20.85 25.24 -16.96
N LEU A 82 20.53 23.95 -16.81
CA LEU A 82 19.17 23.49 -16.54
C LEU A 82 18.90 23.58 -15.05
N SER A 83 17.85 24.30 -14.70
CA SER A 83 17.32 24.32 -13.33
C SER A 83 16.60 23.00 -13.05
N THR A 84 17.00 22.35 -11.96
CA THR A 84 16.25 21.21 -11.41
C THR A 84 15.21 21.70 -10.43
N ALA A 85 13.97 21.25 -10.58
CA ALA A 85 12.89 21.52 -9.64
C ALA A 85 12.27 20.20 -9.19
N ASN A 86 12.00 20.08 -7.90
CA ASN A 86 11.21 19.00 -7.35
C ASN A 86 9.78 19.50 -7.17
N VAL A 87 8.81 18.72 -7.62
CA VAL A 87 7.40 19.04 -7.44
C VAL A 87 6.93 18.41 -6.15
N THR A 88 6.50 19.21 -5.19
CA THR A 88 5.85 18.72 -3.97
C THR A 88 4.34 18.82 -4.11
N GLN A 89 3.63 17.80 -3.67
CA GLN A 89 2.18 17.72 -3.74
C GLN A 89 1.61 17.64 -2.35
N ARG A 90 0.55 18.41 -2.11
CA ARG A 90 -0.23 18.41 -0.88
C ARG A 90 -1.69 18.27 -1.23
N ILE A 91 -2.34 17.25 -0.68
CA ILE A 91 -3.78 17.04 -0.80
C ILE A 91 -4.39 17.01 0.59
N SER A 92 -5.48 17.75 0.77
CA SER A 92 -6.29 17.72 1.98
C SER A 92 -7.57 16.95 1.72
N VAL A 93 -7.81 15.90 2.52
CA VAL A 93 -8.96 14.99 2.38
C VAL A 93 -9.88 15.16 3.60
N PRO A 94 -11.21 15.25 3.41
CA PRO A 94 -12.15 15.30 4.52
C PRO A 94 -12.19 13.95 5.24
N TYR A 95 -11.99 13.98 6.55
CA TYR A 95 -11.99 12.83 7.43
C TYR A 95 -12.36 13.26 8.85
N SER A 96 -13.46 12.72 9.38
CA SER A 96 -13.98 13.04 10.71
C SER A 96 -13.78 11.92 11.75
N GLY A 97 -13.05 10.86 11.39
CA GLY A 97 -12.76 9.75 12.30
C GLY A 97 -11.56 10.03 13.21
N ALA A 98 -11.29 9.10 14.12
CA ALA A 98 -10.09 9.19 14.96
C ALA A 98 -8.82 8.89 14.15
N PHE A 99 -7.79 9.71 14.29
CA PHE A 99 -6.51 9.54 13.58
C PHE A 99 -5.81 8.20 13.89
N SER A 100 -6.09 7.61 15.06
CA SER A 100 -5.63 6.27 15.43
C SER A 100 -6.11 5.17 14.48
N VAL A 101 -7.31 5.33 13.89
CA VAL A 101 -7.86 4.36 12.92
C VAL A 101 -7.03 4.38 11.64
N ILE A 102 -6.67 5.56 11.15
CA ILE A 102 -5.80 5.70 9.98
C ILE A 102 -4.43 5.12 10.28
N LYS A 103 -3.85 5.45 11.44
CA LYS A 103 -2.57 4.87 11.88
C LYS A 103 -2.60 3.34 11.89
N HIS A 104 -3.67 2.75 12.43
CA HIS A 104 -3.83 1.30 12.48
C HIS A 104 -3.95 0.69 11.09
N ARG A 105 -4.80 1.26 10.21
CA ARG A 105 -4.99 0.77 8.85
C ARG A 105 -3.73 0.89 7.99
N LEU A 106 -2.99 1.99 8.12
CA LEU A 106 -1.71 2.17 7.42
C LEU A 106 -0.69 1.12 7.86
N LYS A 107 -0.62 0.78 9.15
CA LYS A 107 0.25 -0.29 9.66
C LYS A 107 -0.14 -1.70 9.19
N GLN A 108 -1.39 -1.91 8.78
CA GLN A 108 -1.82 -3.20 8.21
C GLN A 108 -1.37 -3.35 6.75
N ILE A 109 -1.16 -2.25 6.03
CA ILE A 109 -0.83 -2.25 4.59
C ILE A 109 0.66 -2.04 4.37
N TYR A 110 1.26 -1.12 5.12
CA TYR A 110 2.66 -0.73 4.98
C TYR A 110 3.47 -1.18 6.18
N GLU A 111 4.66 -1.69 5.90
CA GLU A 111 5.61 -2.17 6.92
C GLU A 111 6.24 -1.00 7.70
N SER A 112 6.51 0.12 7.03
CA SER A 112 7.15 1.31 7.61
C SER A 112 6.14 2.44 7.79
N VAL A 113 5.61 2.57 9.01
CA VAL A 113 4.74 3.67 9.43
C VAL A 113 5.22 4.21 10.78
N GLU A 114 5.93 5.32 10.72
CA GLU A 114 6.53 5.96 11.89
C GLU A 114 5.68 7.15 12.35
N SER A 115 5.57 7.33 13.66
CA SER A 115 4.94 8.52 14.23
C SER A 115 6.02 9.52 14.56
N SER A 116 5.98 10.70 13.94
CA SER A 116 6.93 11.75 14.28
C SER A 116 6.62 12.29 15.69
N PRO A 117 7.64 12.50 16.54
CA PRO A 117 7.43 13.13 17.84
C PRO A 117 6.81 14.52 17.62
N VAL A 118 5.67 14.72 18.30
CA VAL A 118 4.85 15.93 18.24
C VAL A 118 5.72 17.14 18.58
N GLY A 119 6.01 17.99 17.60
CA GLY A 119 6.35 19.38 17.89
C GLY A 119 5.10 20.02 18.48
N GLU A 120 5.21 20.62 19.66
CA GLU A 120 4.13 21.04 20.58
C GLU A 120 3.02 21.95 20.00
N SER A 121 3.06 22.27 18.70
CA SER A 121 2.10 23.14 18.01
C SER A 121 1.45 22.50 16.78
N GLU A 122 1.82 21.28 16.37
CA GLU A 122 1.32 20.67 15.14
C GLU A 122 0.68 19.31 15.42
N GLY A 123 -0.55 19.09 14.90
CA GLY A 123 -1.33 17.87 15.14
C GLY A 123 -0.62 16.55 14.79
N PRO A 124 -1.24 15.40 15.10
CA PRO A 124 -0.60 14.11 14.95
C PRO A 124 -0.18 13.85 13.49
N THR A 125 1.06 13.37 13.34
CA THR A 125 1.73 13.20 12.04
C THR A 125 2.32 11.80 11.91
N LEU A 126 2.16 11.19 10.74
CA LEU A 126 2.70 9.88 10.36
C LEU A 126 3.57 10.02 9.12
N MET A 127 4.66 9.26 9.10
CA MET A 127 5.53 9.13 7.94
C MET A 127 5.44 7.69 7.42
N VAL A 128 5.09 7.54 6.15
CA VAL A 128 4.98 6.25 5.47
C VAL A 128 6.15 6.10 4.51
N HIS A 129 6.96 5.06 4.71
CA HIS A 129 8.15 4.74 3.90
C HIS A 129 9.11 5.94 3.68
N GLU A 130 9.24 6.83 4.67
CA GLU A 130 10.08 8.05 4.59
C GLU A 130 9.80 8.97 3.39
N ARG A 131 8.63 8.81 2.76
CA ARG A 131 8.29 9.47 1.47
C ARG A 131 7.01 10.27 1.54
N VAL A 132 6.00 9.74 2.23
CA VAL A 132 4.68 10.35 2.31
C VAL A 132 4.37 10.72 3.76
N THR A 133 4.01 11.99 3.98
CA THR A 133 3.65 12.53 5.29
C THR A 133 2.14 12.67 5.38
N VAL A 134 1.52 12.03 6.37
CA VAL A 134 0.09 12.13 6.68
C VAL A 134 -0.09 12.91 7.97
N LYS A 135 -0.75 14.06 7.93
CA LYS A 135 -0.90 14.98 9.07
C LYS A 135 -2.36 15.34 9.29
N GLN A 136 -2.79 15.32 10.54
CA GLN A 136 -4.10 15.86 10.91
C GLN A 136 -4.01 17.39 11.05
N GLU A 137 -4.64 18.13 10.14
CA GLU A 137 -4.71 19.60 10.20
C GLU A 137 -5.86 20.09 11.07
N SER A 138 -6.99 19.39 11.04
CA SER A 138 -8.17 19.71 11.82
C SER A 138 -8.91 18.45 12.22
N GLU A 139 -9.94 18.58 13.06
CA GLU A 139 -10.81 17.46 13.42
C GLU A 139 -11.53 16.82 12.23
N LYS A 140 -11.62 17.53 11.09
CA LYS A 140 -12.36 17.09 9.90
C LYS A 140 -11.50 16.94 8.64
N HIS A 141 -10.20 17.22 8.70
CA HIS A 141 -9.34 17.17 7.52
C HIS A 141 -7.95 16.64 7.85
N ILE A 142 -7.42 15.87 6.91
CA ILE A 142 -6.07 15.31 6.93
C ILE A 142 -5.34 15.77 5.68
N SER A 143 -4.11 16.28 5.82
CA SER A 143 -3.20 16.46 4.69
C SER A 143 -2.33 15.25 4.48
N ILE A 144 -2.06 15.03 3.20
CA ILE A 144 -1.07 14.10 2.71
C ILE A 144 -0.10 14.93 1.88
N LEU A 145 1.20 14.85 2.20
CA LEU A 145 2.28 15.64 1.60
C LEU A 145 3.39 14.70 1.13
N TRP A 146 3.80 14.82 -0.13
CA TRP A 146 4.88 14.01 -0.70
C TRP A 146 5.63 14.76 -1.81
N ASN A 147 6.80 14.22 -2.19
CA ASN A 147 7.53 14.62 -3.39
C ASN A 147 7.01 13.80 -4.58
N SER A 148 6.69 14.45 -5.70
CA SER A 148 6.12 13.78 -6.87
C SER A 148 7.16 12.87 -7.52
N ASP A 149 6.95 11.57 -7.42
CA ASP A 149 7.72 10.54 -8.09
C ASP A 149 6.85 9.29 -8.25
N PRO A 150 7.11 8.41 -9.25
CA PRO A 150 6.21 7.30 -9.55
C PRO A 150 5.89 6.39 -8.36
N ILE A 151 6.83 6.25 -7.40
CA ILE A 151 6.63 5.40 -6.23
C ILE A 151 5.83 6.16 -5.16
N SER A 152 6.22 7.40 -4.86
CA SER A 152 5.55 8.23 -3.87
C SER A 152 4.12 8.61 -4.30
N ASP A 153 3.87 8.78 -5.59
CA ASP A 153 2.53 9.02 -6.15
C ASP A 153 1.64 7.79 -5.95
N MET A 154 2.15 6.60 -6.27
CA MET A 154 1.43 5.34 -6.04
C MET A 154 1.10 5.12 -4.55
N ILE A 155 2.04 5.42 -3.65
CA ILE A 155 1.81 5.31 -2.20
C ILE A 155 0.78 6.35 -1.75
N SER A 156 0.87 7.59 -2.24
CA SER A 156 -0.05 8.66 -1.85
C SER A 156 -1.48 8.39 -2.34
N ASP A 157 -1.65 7.93 -3.58
CA ASP A 157 -2.95 7.53 -4.13
C ASP A 157 -3.59 6.40 -3.33
N SER A 158 -2.80 5.41 -2.90
CA SER A 158 -3.30 4.30 -2.08
C SER A 158 -3.67 4.75 -0.66
N ILE A 159 -2.92 5.68 -0.06
CA ILE A 159 -3.27 6.30 1.23
C ILE A 159 -4.56 7.13 1.11
N ILE A 160 -4.70 7.94 0.05
CA ILE A 160 -5.90 8.74 -0.20
C ILE A 160 -7.12 7.82 -0.33
N ALA A 161 -7.00 6.77 -1.15
CA ALA A 161 -8.06 5.79 -1.35
C ALA A 161 -8.45 5.10 -0.03
N LEU A 162 -7.47 4.75 0.81
CA LEU A 162 -7.71 4.19 2.14
C LEU A 162 -8.52 5.14 3.02
N ILE A 163 -8.11 6.40 3.12
CA ILE A 163 -8.78 7.41 3.96
C ILE A 163 -10.22 7.63 3.47
N LEU A 164 -10.41 7.75 2.15
CA LEU A 164 -11.74 7.89 1.56
C LEU A 164 -12.61 6.65 1.80
N ASN A 165 -12.04 5.44 1.80
CA ASN A 165 -12.79 4.22 2.10
C ASN A 165 -13.22 4.15 3.56
N ILE A 166 -12.35 4.52 4.50
CA ILE A 166 -12.69 4.60 5.93
C ILE A 166 -13.79 5.66 6.17
N SER A 167 -13.85 6.73 5.39
CA SER A 167 -14.93 7.73 5.50
C SER A 167 -16.28 7.24 4.93
N ARG A 168 -16.26 6.33 3.96
CA ARG A 168 -17.48 5.78 3.34
C ARG A 168 -18.11 4.69 4.18
N GLU A 169 -17.27 3.84 4.78
CA GLU A 169 -17.68 2.90 5.79
C GLU A 169 -17.73 3.66 7.12
N MET A 170 -18.91 4.07 7.60
CA MET A 170 -19.11 4.16 9.04
C MET A 170 -19.56 2.78 9.54
N PRO A 171 -18.67 1.81 9.80
CA PRO A 171 -19.03 0.76 10.73
C PRO A 171 -19.09 1.43 12.11
N LYS A 172 -20.14 1.12 12.87
CA LYS A 172 -20.14 1.31 14.32
C LYS A 172 -18.96 0.49 14.86
N VAL A 173 -17.77 1.08 14.93
CA VAL A 173 -16.60 0.43 15.54
C VAL A 173 -16.83 0.45 17.03
N THR A 174 -17.56 -0.55 17.50
CA THR A 174 -17.31 -1.11 18.82
C THR A 174 -15.85 -1.52 18.80
N ILE A 175 -15.06 -0.89 19.65
CA ILE A 175 -13.63 -1.16 19.79
C ILE A 175 -13.49 -2.63 20.16
N GLU A 176 -13.12 -3.46 19.19
CA GLU A 176 -12.63 -4.81 19.46
C GLU A 176 -11.15 -4.65 19.84
N THR A 177 -10.94 -4.23 21.08
CA THR A 177 -9.71 -4.54 21.81
C THR A 177 -9.52 -6.04 21.76
N GLU A 178 -8.29 -6.53 21.61
CA GLU A 178 -7.97 -7.94 21.78
C GLU A 178 -8.50 -8.40 23.14
N LYS A 179 -9.57 -9.20 23.11
CA LYS A 179 -10.24 -9.70 24.30
C LYS A 179 -9.68 -11.09 24.61
N THR A 180 -9.19 -11.26 25.84
CA THR A 180 -8.77 -12.54 26.43
C THR A 180 -9.83 -13.63 26.21
N GLU A 181 -9.44 -14.91 26.13
CA GLU A 181 -10.35 -16.06 25.90
C GLU A 181 -11.58 -16.09 26.87
N GLU A 182 -11.46 -15.53 28.07
CA GLU A 182 -12.59 -15.39 29.02
C GLU A 182 -13.62 -14.32 28.62
N GLU A 183 -13.25 -13.33 27.82
CA GLU A 183 -14.15 -12.28 27.35
C GLU A 183 -14.81 -12.64 26.01
N THR A 184 -14.14 -13.42 25.16
CA THR A 184 -14.73 -13.97 23.94
C THR A 184 -15.80 -15.01 24.27
N THR A 185 -15.57 -15.86 25.28
CA THR A 185 -16.60 -16.75 25.84
C THR A 185 -17.79 -15.94 26.36
N LYS A 186 -17.61 -14.96 27.25
CA LYS A 186 -18.74 -14.13 27.73
C LYS A 186 -19.50 -13.38 26.63
N THR A 187 -18.85 -13.02 25.53
CA THR A 187 -19.48 -12.32 24.40
C THR A 187 -20.26 -13.28 23.50
N THR A 188 -19.67 -14.42 23.13
CA THR A 188 -20.37 -15.49 22.41
C THR A 188 -21.58 -15.99 23.20
N GLU A 189 -21.43 -16.04 24.51
CA GLU A 189 -22.48 -16.40 25.43
C GLU A 189 -23.70 -15.45 25.38
N LYS A 190 -23.45 -14.15 25.30
CA LYS A 190 -24.51 -13.13 25.16
C LYS A 190 -25.18 -13.19 23.78
N VAL A 191 -24.42 -13.49 22.74
CA VAL A 191 -24.95 -13.64 21.37
C VAL A 191 -25.90 -14.83 21.27
N VAL A 192 -25.51 -15.99 21.83
CA VAL A 192 -26.37 -17.19 21.87
C VAL A 192 -27.69 -16.88 22.60
N HIS A 193 -27.63 -16.20 23.74
CA HIS A 193 -28.82 -15.80 24.48
C HIS A 193 -29.73 -14.88 23.66
N SER A 194 -29.17 -13.84 23.02
CA SER A 194 -29.94 -12.90 22.19
C SER A 194 -30.62 -13.57 21.00
N LEU A 195 -29.96 -14.55 20.36
CA LEU A 195 -30.53 -15.29 19.23
C LEU A 195 -31.67 -16.20 19.67
N LEU A 196 -31.55 -16.86 20.82
CA LEU A 196 -32.62 -17.67 21.38
C LEU A 196 -33.82 -16.82 21.80
N VAL A 197 -33.61 -15.66 22.42
CA VAL A 197 -34.67 -14.66 22.69
C VAL A 197 -35.34 -14.22 21.39
N SER A 198 -34.58 -13.96 20.32
CA SER A 198 -35.15 -13.57 19.03
C SER A 198 -35.99 -14.69 18.37
N LEU A 199 -35.68 -15.95 18.61
CA LEU A 199 -36.37 -17.09 17.97
C LEU A 199 -37.58 -17.58 18.76
N PHE A 200 -37.53 -17.49 20.09
CA PHE A 200 -38.53 -18.10 20.98
C PHE A 200 -39.19 -17.11 21.94
N GLY A 201 -38.78 -15.84 21.95
CA GLY A 201 -39.39 -14.79 22.76
C GLY A 201 -38.94 -14.82 24.22
N ASP A 202 -39.58 -15.64 25.07
CA ASP A 202 -39.30 -15.67 26.50
C ASP A 202 -38.23 -16.72 26.85
N VAL A 203 -37.01 -16.23 27.07
CA VAL A 203 -35.86 -17.05 27.50
C VAL A 203 -35.30 -16.46 28.80
N LYS A 204 -35.34 -17.24 29.87
CA LYS A 204 -34.86 -16.85 31.21
C LYS A 204 -33.78 -17.79 31.70
N LEU A 205 -32.93 -17.31 32.59
CA LEU A 205 -31.87 -18.13 33.19
C LEU A 205 -32.38 -18.65 34.54
N ASN A 206 -32.34 -19.97 34.74
CA ASN A 206 -32.72 -20.59 36.01
C ASN A 206 -31.56 -20.54 37.02
N GLU A 207 -31.86 -20.73 38.31
CA GLU A 207 -30.88 -20.74 39.41
C GLU A 207 -29.80 -21.84 39.25
N GLN A 208 -30.07 -22.85 38.42
CA GLN A 208 -29.15 -23.95 38.06
C GLN A 208 -28.29 -23.66 36.82
N GLY A 209 -28.36 -22.47 36.23
CA GLY A 209 -27.57 -22.09 35.05
C GLY A 209 -28.12 -22.60 33.70
N LYS A 210 -29.29 -23.25 33.67
CA LYS A 210 -29.99 -23.67 32.44
C LYS A 210 -30.89 -22.56 31.89
N LEU A 211 -31.06 -22.51 30.57
CA LEU A 211 -31.95 -21.58 29.87
C LEU A 211 -33.37 -22.15 29.81
N VAL A 212 -34.33 -21.46 30.42
CA VAL A 212 -35.76 -21.76 30.41
C VAL A 212 -36.40 -21.03 29.25
N ILE A 213 -36.82 -21.77 28.23
CA ILE A 213 -37.49 -21.25 27.04
C ILE A 213 -38.98 -21.58 27.15
N THR A 214 -39.82 -20.56 27.12
CA THR A 214 -41.28 -20.72 27.24
C THR A 214 -41.97 -20.31 25.95
N VAL A 215 -42.68 -21.24 25.31
CA VAL A 215 -43.41 -21.01 24.06
C VAL A 215 -44.79 -21.64 24.18
N ASP A 216 -45.84 -20.83 24.03
CA ASP A 216 -47.24 -21.26 24.02
C ASP A 216 -47.62 -22.15 25.22
N GLY A 217 -47.12 -21.82 26.42
CA GLY A 217 -47.37 -22.55 27.67
C GLY A 217 -46.52 -23.82 27.88
N ASN A 218 -45.69 -24.20 26.90
CA ASN A 218 -44.73 -25.30 27.04
C ASN A 218 -43.36 -24.75 27.44
N VAL A 219 -42.68 -25.47 28.34
CA VAL A 219 -41.36 -25.08 28.87
C VAL A 219 -40.29 -26.07 28.39
N ALA A 220 -39.15 -25.54 27.94
CA ALA A 220 -37.95 -26.30 27.63
C ALA A 220 -36.74 -25.76 28.41
N LEU A 221 -36.01 -26.66 29.08
CA LEU A 221 -34.79 -26.36 29.81
C LEU A 221 -33.60 -26.79 28.94
N LEU A 222 -32.80 -25.82 28.51
CA LEU A 222 -31.60 -26.03 27.71
C LEU A 222 -30.36 -25.85 28.59
N ASP A 223 -29.53 -26.90 28.67
CA ASP A 223 -28.19 -26.79 29.21
C ASP A 223 -27.24 -26.21 28.15
N ARG A 224 -26.63 -25.09 28.50
CA ARG A 224 -25.75 -24.32 27.62
C ARG A 224 -24.46 -25.07 27.26
N ARG A 225 -23.95 -25.91 28.16
CA ARG A 225 -22.65 -26.58 28.02
C ARG A 225 -22.80 -27.95 27.39
N SER A 226 -23.77 -28.74 27.82
CA SER A 226 -24.01 -30.08 27.26
C SER A 226 -24.88 -30.05 26.00
N GLY A 227 -25.67 -28.99 25.79
CA GLY A 227 -26.66 -28.92 24.72
C GLY A 227 -27.88 -29.83 24.95
N GLU A 228 -28.02 -30.40 26.15
CA GLU A 228 -29.17 -31.23 26.51
C GLU A 228 -30.42 -30.38 26.73
N ILE A 229 -31.56 -30.87 26.23
CA ILE A 229 -32.86 -30.19 26.32
C ILE A 229 -33.88 -31.10 27.01
N GLU A 230 -34.39 -30.62 28.13
CA GLU A 230 -35.48 -31.24 28.89
C GLU A 230 -36.77 -30.47 28.59
N SER A 231 -37.77 -31.13 28.01
CA SER A 231 -39.10 -30.54 27.78
C SER A 231 -40.15 -31.63 27.78
N GLU A 232 -41.32 -31.34 28.32
CA GLU A 232 -42.49 -32.22 28.28
C GLU A 232 -43.09 -32.32 26.87
N SER A 233 -42.79 -31.35 25.99
CA SER A 233 -43.24 -31.32 24.60
C SER A 233 -42.13 -31.73 23.64
N THR A 234 -42.29 -32.89 22.99
CA THR A 234 -41.35 -33.41 21.99
C THR A 234 -41.15 -32.43 20.83
N GLY A 235 -42.21 -31.74 20.40
CA GLY A 235 -42.13 -30.77 19.31
C GLY A 235 -41.33 -29.50 19.65
N LEU A 236 -41.43 -29.02 20.89
CA LEU A 236 -40.63 -27.88 21.36
C LEU A 236 -39.16 -28.29 21.54
N LYS A 237 -38.92 -29.48 22.08
CA LYS A 237 -37.58 -30.06 22.25
C LYS A 237 -36.80 -30.11 20.94
N ASP A 238 -37.41 -30.63 19.87
CA ASP A 238 -36.75 -30.77 18.56
C ASP A 238 -36.48 -29.42 17.89
N ARG A 239 -37.38 -28.46 18.05
CA ARG A 239 -37.23 -27.09 17.51
C ARG A 239 -36.11 -26.33 18.21
N VAL A 240 -36.07 -26.36 19.54
CA VAL A 240 -35.00 -25.73 20.34
C VAL A 240 -33.66 -26.41 20.03
N GLY A 241 -33.62 -27.74 19.94
CA GLY A 241 -32.38 -28.48 19.63
C GLY A 241 -31.82 -28.17 18.25
N THR A 242 -32.70 -28.08 17.25
CA THR A 242 -32.30 -27.71 15.90
C THR A 242 -31.79 -26.27 15.82
N ALA A 243 -32.47 -25.33 16.51
CA ALA A 243 -32.05 -23.94 16.56
C ALA A 243 -30.71 -23.77 17.28
N PHE A 244 -30.54 -24.42 18.44
CA PHE A 244 -29.31 -24.35 19.23
C PHE A 244 -28.11 -24.93 18.46
N ARG A 245 -28.28 -26.08 17.81
CA ARG A 245 -27.24 -26.68 16.96
C ARG A 245 -26.85 -25.75 15.81
N ARG A 246 -27.81 -25.13 15.14
CA ARG A 246 -27.54 -24.17 14.05
C ARG A 246 -26.77 -22.95 14.54
N ILE A 247 -27.13 -22.42 15.71
CA ILE A 247 -26.43 -21.29 16.33
C ILE A 247 -25.00 -21.69 16.69
N GLN A 248 -24.79 -22.87 17.28
CA GLN A 248 -23.45 -23.35 17.60
C GLN A 248 -22.58 -23.58 16.36
N THR A 249 -23.11 -24.16 15.29
CA THR A 249 -22.38 -24.34 14.02
C THR A 249 -22.04 -23.02 13.34
N ALA A 250 -22.92 -22.01 13.45
CA ALA A 250 -22.64 -20.68 12.91
C ALA A 250 -21.58 -19.92 13.72
N MET A 251 -21.53 -20.13 15.05
CA MET A 251 -20.59 -19.46 15.94
C MET A 251 -19.20 -20.10 15.96
N ASN A 252 -19.10 -21.41 15.69
CA ASN A 252 -17.83 -22.14 15.56
C ASN A 252 -17.71 -22.71 14.14
N PRO A 253 -17.43 -21.86 13.13
CA PRO A 253 -17.23 -22.33 11.76
C PRO A 253 -16.06 -23.32 11.72
N ILE A 254 -16.24 -24.42 10.99
CA ILE A 254 -15.21 -25.44 10.79
C ILE A 254 -13.98 -24.74 10.20
N PRO A 255 -12.78 -24.88 10.80
CA PRO A 255 -11.58 -24.32 10.19
C PRO A 255 -11.42 -24.96 8.82
N LEU A 256 -11.26 -24.13 7.79
CA LEU A 256 -10.93 -24.60 6.44
C LEU A 256 -9.66 -25.45 6.56
N SER A 257 -9.82 -26.77 6.51
CA SER A 257 -8.69 -27.68 6.39
C SER A 257 -8.00 -27.33 5.08
N ALA A 258 -6.79 -26.79 5.17
CA ALA A 258 -5.93 -26.56 4.02
C ALA A 258 -5.79 -27.88 3.25
N SER A 259 -6.25 -27.88 2.00
CA SER A 259 -5.89 -28.84 0.96
C SER A 259 -5.35 -28.07 -0.22
#